data_AF-A0A3A8J9B2-F1
#
_entry.id   AF-A0A3A8J9B2-F1
#
_cell.length_a   1.000
_cell.length_b   1.000
_cell.length_c   1.000
_cell.angle_alpha   90.00
_cell.angle_beta   90.00
_cell.angle_gamma   90.00
#
_symmetry.space_group_name_H-M   'P 1'
#
loop_
_entity.id
_entity.type
_entity.pdbx_description
1 polymer ?
#
loop_
_entity_poly.entity_id
_entity_poly.type
_entity_poly.pdbx_seq_one_letter_code
_entity_poly.pdbx_strand_id
1 'polypeptide(L)'
;MLYALTQPPRRSPPMPSKLKLPSLKTSTASTPRTPATSTPKSAAKPDDWYMKKPLGAPKLVSQPADEKKLTDAIKRDLLSPGLKVRTEEVALEDDRKVRITTVGQIKIGETDKQPGFTRAALTDLQKISSTQTGRMELEGINRHSGLNGTTEKHVQIWKKDESGTTDKAAASKPFGIQEGAKVEYSPQNGIPDPKHASHKEKYGAWGTPDNKPSDSTLLHELHHAREYVDGTIDTKSAVKRGNKSDLALSEMSAAGLDGFKDSAFIQGKAPLTRPSENTYRHEQGLPQRTFYSDKAEVKNTGVNRLLKGPVNLEPKLSTEDAAKLATYKDKTPVIKE
;
A
#
# COMPACT_ATOMS: atom_id res chain seq x y z
N MET A 1 -62.77 14.89 -11.44
CA MET A 1 -62.83 16.36 -11.21
C MET A 1 -62.16 16.67 -9.88
N LEU A 2 -61.38 17.75 -9.86
CA LEU A 2 -60.67 18.36 -8.71
C LEU A 2 -61.58 18.52 -7.46
N TYR A 3 -61.09 18.53 -6.21
CA TYR A 3 -60.29 19.61 -5.62
C TYR A 3 -59.61 19.20 -4.29
N ALA A 4 -58.46 19.83 -4.03
CA ALA A 4 -57.69 19.85 -2.78
C ALA A 4 -58.20 20.90 -1.79
N LEU A 5 -57.66 20.91 -0.54
CA LEU A 5 -57.19 22.08 0.27
C LEU A 5 -57.19 21.75 1.81
N THR A 6 -56.02 21.61 2.46
CA THR A 6 -55.29 22.55 3.40
C THR A 6 -55.79 22.61 4.85
N GLN A 7 -55.05 22.07 5.85
CA GLN A 7 -54.09 22.72 6.83
C GLN A 7 -54.75 23.21 8.16
N PRO A 8 -54.05 23.55 9.29
CA PRO A 8 -52.73 23.20 9.86
C PRO A 8 -52.78 22.91 11.43
N PRO A 9 -51.87 23.35 12.35
CA PRO A 9 -51.01 22.49 13.20
C PRO A 9 -51.20 22.65 14.74
N ARG A 10 -50.45 21.87 15.58
CA ARG A 10 -49.61 22.36 16.75
C ARG A 10 -49.30 21.32 17.86
N ARG A 11 -48.02 21.39 18.28
CA ARG A 11 -47.42 21.29 19.65
C ARG A 11 -47.27 19.94 20.40
N SER A 12 -46.01 19.61 20.73
CA SER A 12 -45.53 18.79 21.88
C SER A 12 -45.52 19.65 23.18
N PRO A 13 -45.31 19.17 24.44
CA PRO A 13 -44.39 18.11 24.98
C PRO A 13 -44.99 17.37 26.22
N PRO A 14 -44.30 16.95 27.33
CA PRO A 14 -42.97 16.34 27.62
C PRO A 14 -43.04 14.98 28.40
N MET A 15 -41.86 14.38 28.71
CA MET A 15 -41.64 13.14 29.51
C MET A 15 -41.91 13.26 31.03
N PRO A 16 -41.96 12.11 31.76
CA PRO A 16 -41.35 12.00 33.09
C PRO A 16 -40.38 10.81 33.25
N SER A 17 -39.47 10.96 34.22
CA SER A 17 -38.33 10.09 34.56
C SER A 17 -38.57 9.19 35.79
N LYS A 18 -37.85 8.05 35.80
CA LYS A 18 -37.29 7.27 36.93
C LYS A 18 -38.23 6.57 37.94
N LEU A 19 -38.05 5.26 38.07
CA LEU A 19 -38.13 4.52 39.33
C LEU A 19 -37.16 3.31 39.31
N LYS A 20 -36.44 3.14 40.41
CA LYS A 20 -35.38 2.16 40.70
C LYS A 20 -35.87 1.36 41.92
N LEU A 21 -35.55 0.06 42.04
CA LEU A 21 -35.45 -0.78 43.28
C LEU A 21 -35.36 -2.30 42.87
N PRO A 22 -35.00 -3.25 43.75
CA PRO A 22 -33.66 -3.58 44.29
C PRO A 22 -33.20 -5.02 43.98
N SER A 23 -31.95 -5.36 44.33
CA SER A 23 -31.30 -6.67 44.10
C SER A 23 -31.55 -7.66 45.24
N LEU A 24 -31.77 -8.95 44.91
CA LEU A 24 -31.77 -10.07 45.85
C LEU A 24 -30.87 -11.20 45.32
N LYS A 25 -29.95 -11.64 46.18
CA LYS A 25 -29.00 -12.74 45.98
C LYS A 25 -29.65 -14.09 46.31
N THR A 26 -29.37 -15.10 45.50
CA THR A 26 -29.40 -16.52 45.90
C THR A 26 -28.26 -17.25 45.22
N SER A 27 -27.42 -17.92 46.02
CA SER A 27 -26.35 -18.81 45.58
C SER A 27 -26.89 -20.24 45.46
N THR A 28 -26.55 -20.96 44.39
CA THR A 28 -26.44 -22.43 44.43
C THR A 28 -25.71 -23.00 43.22
N ALA A 29 -24.87 -24.00 43.53
CA ALA A 29 -24.43 -25.14 42.73
C ALA A 29 -23.49 -24.94 41.53
N SER A 30 -22.27 -25.43 41.72
CA SER A 30 -21.14 -25.53 40.80
C SER A 30 -21.48 -26.31 39.53
N THR A 31 -21.23 -25.71 38.37
CA THR A 31 -21.16 -26.37 37.06
C THR A 31 -19.70 -26.55 36.64
N PRO A 32 -19.38 -27.54 35.77
CA PRO A 32 -18.02 -27.94 35.45
C PRO A 32 -17.23 -26.78 34.84
N ARG A 33 -15.98 -26.63 35.27
CA ARG A 33 -15.05 -25.60 34.82
C ARG A 33 -14.73 -25.82 33.34
N THR A 34 -15.42 -25.11 32.46
CA THR A 34 -15.01 -24.93 31.06
C THR A 34 -13.58 -24.37 31.06
N PRO A 35 -12.64 -24.91 30.27
CA PRO A 35 -11.30 -24.35 30.18
C PRO A 35 -11.44 -22.87 29.80
N ALA A 36 -10.76 -22.00 30.54
CA ALA A 36 -10.77 -20.57 30.28
C ALA A 36 -10.42 -20.35 28.82
N THR A 37 -11.39 -19.85 28.05
CA THR A 37 -11.17 -19.37 26.70
C THR A 37 -10.08 -18.32 26.83
N SER A 38 -8.88 -18.67 26.40
CA SER A 38 -7.77 -17.74 26.33
C SER A 38 -8.28 -16.53 25.57
N THR A 39 -8.31 -15.38 26.24
CA THR A 39 -8.54 -14.10 25.58
C THR A 39 -7.63 -14.06 24.36
N PRO A 40 -8.14 -13.82 23.15
CA PRO A 40 -7.27 -13.70 21.98
C PRO A 40 -6.24 -12.63 22.32
N LYS A 41 -4.96 -13.02 22.23
CA LYS A 41 -3.81 -12.13 22.39
C LYS A 41 -4.12 -10.90 21.54
N SER A 42 -4.32 -9.74 22.17
CA SER A 42 -4.67 -8.51 21.48
C SER A 42 -3.66 -8.32 20.35
N ALA A 43 -4.15 -8.29 19.09
CA ALA A 43 -3.30 -8.01 17.94
C ALA A 43 -2.49 -6.76 18.26
N ALA A 44 -1.17 -6.83 18.10
CA ALA A 44 -0.30 -5.69 18.36
C ALA A 44 -0.85 -4.50 17.57
N LYS A 45 -1.16 -3.40 18.27
CA LYS A 45 -1.58 -2.18 17.58
C LYS A 45 -0.46 -1.76 16.63
N PRO A 46 -0.78 -1.31 15.40
CA PRO A 46 0.23 -0.78 14.51
C PRO A 46 1.10 0.27 15.22
N ASP A 47 2.38 0.30 14.88
CA ASP A 47 3.31 1.25 15.45
C ASP A 47 2.99 2.67 14.93
N ASP A 48 2.05 3.37 15.57
CA ASP A 48 1.55 4.70 15.15
C ASP A 48 2.50 5.87 15.53
N TRP A 49 3.82 5.70 15.34
CA TRP A 49 4.81 6.71 15.73
C TRP A 49 4.62 8.08 15.06
N TYR A 50 4.11 8.17 13.82
CA TYR A 50 3.81 9.45 13.13
C TYR A 50 2.72 10.29 13.78
N MET A 51 1.87 9.67 14.59
CA MET A 51 0.83 10.37 15.35
C MET A 51 1.38 10.87 16.69
N LYS A 52 2.60 10.49 17.06
CA LYS A 52 3.27 10.98 18.25
C LYS A 52 3.91 12.33 17.97
N LYS A 53 3.85 13.19 18.96
CA LYS A 53 4.49 14.50 18.91
C LYS A 53 6.01 14.31 19.02
N PRO A 54 6.80 14.92 18.14
CA PRO A 54 8.24 14.87 18.25
C PRO A 54 8.76 15.84 19.32
N LEU A 55 9.84 15.45 19.99
CA LEU A 55 10.58 16.26 20.98
C LEU A 55 11.55 17.26 20.34
N GLY A 56 11.42 17.51 19.04
CA GLY A 56 12.24 18.44 18.28
C GLY A 56 12.01 18.32 16.78
N ALA A 57 12.68 19.16 16.00
CA ALA A 57 12.66 19.01 14.55
C ALA A 57 13.46 17.76 14.11
N PRO A 58 13.04 17.04 13.04
CA PRO A 58 13.87 16.00 12.44
C PRO A 58 15.26 16.53 12.08
N LYS A 59 16.30 15.79 12.47
CA LYS A 59 17.71 16.16 12.22
C LYS A 59 18.28 15.26 11.15
N LEU A 60 18.97 15.84 10.17
CA LEU A 60 19.71 15.06 9.17
C LEU A 60 20.80 14.23 9.84
N VAL A 61 20.90 12.97 9.46
CA VAL A 61 21.96 12.06 9.91
C VAL A 61 22.60 11.37 8.72
N SER A 62 23.81 10.87 8.94
CA SER A 62 24.50 10.05 7.94
C SER A 62 23.73 8.75 7.72
N GLN A 63 23.40 8.47 6.46
CA GLN A 63 22.81 7.21 6.06
C GLN A 63 23.86 6.08 6.19
N PRO A 64 23.50 4.91 6.75
CA PRO A 64 24.36 3.73 6.75
C PRO A 64 24.86 3.38 5.33
N ALA A 65 26.12 2.93 5.21
CA ALA A 65 26.74 2.72 3.90
C ALA A 65 26.07 1.64 3.04
N ASP A 66 25.52 0.60 3.68
CA ASP A 66 24.72 -0.44 3.03
C ASP A 66 23.40 0.10 2.51
N GLU A 67 22.69 0.90 3.30
CA GLU A 67 21.45 1.57 2.84
C GLU A 67 21.72 2.58 1.74
N LYS A 68 22.85 3.31 1.82
CA LYS A 68 23.25 4.25 0.78
C LYS A 68 23.43 3.54 -0.56
N LYS A 69 24.08 2.36 -0.58
CA LYS A 69 24.23 1.54 -1.80
C LYS A 69 22.87 1.16 -2.40
N LEU A 70 21.90 0.79 -1.56
CA LEU A 70 20.54 0.46 -2.01
C LEU A 70 19.84 1.70 -2.61
N THR A 71 19.91 2.85 -1.94
CA THR A 71 19.29 4.09 -2.46
C THR A 71 19.97 4.62 -3.71
N ASP A 72 21.30 4.46 -3.84
CA ASP A 72 22.04 4.81 -5.06
C ASP A 72 21.62 3.89 -6.23
N ALA A 73 21.39 2.60 -5.96
CA ALA A 73 20.89 1.65 -6.96
C ALA A 73 19.45 1.99 -7.39
N ILE A 74 18.54 2.28 -6.45
CA ILE A 74 17.18 2.71 -6.77
C ILE A 74 17.21 3.98 -7.62
N LYS A 75 18.02 4.96 -7.25
CA LYS A 75 18.19 6.21 -8.00
C LYS A 75 18.67 5.98 -9.43
N ARG A 76 19.62 5.04 -9.60
CA ARG A 76 20.11 4.61 -10.92
C ARG A 76 18.99 4.04 -11.76
N ASP A 77 18.26 3.09 -11.19
CA ASP A 77 17.25 2.32 -11.91
C ASP A 77 16.08 3.23 -12.34
N LEU A 78 15.67 4.15 -11.47
CA LEU A 78 14.62 5.14 -11.77
C LEU A 78 15.06 6.26 -12.70
N LEU A 79 16.33 6.26 -13.17
CA LEU A 79 16.85 7.28 -14.07
C LEU A 79 16.56 8.72 -13.58
N SER A 80 16.51 8.91 -12.25
CA SER A 80 16.01 10.13 -11.62
C SER A 80 17.14 10.81 -10.86
N PRO A 81 18.00 11.60 -11.55
CA PRO A 81 19.12 12.28 -10.91
C PRO A 81 18.67 13.30 -9.85
N GLY A 82 17.44 13.81 -9.97
CA GLY A 82 16.77 14.68 -9.00
C GLY A 82 16.10 13.97 -7.83
N LEU A 83 16.11 12.63 -7.77
CA LEU A 83 15.49 11.87 -6.69
C LEU A 83 16.13 12.25 -5.34
N LYS A 84 15.32 12.82 -4.46
CA LYS A 84 15.74 13.25 -3.12
C LYS A 84 16.00 12.03 -2.24
N VAL A 85 17.22 11.89 -1.76
CA VAL A 85 17.58 10.86 -0.79
C VAL A 85 18.17 11.51 0.45
N ARG A 86 17.63 11.18 1.62
CA ARG A 86 18.13 11.65 2.92
C ARG A 86 17.63 10.77 4.05
N THR A 87 18.35 10.76 5.16
CA THR A 87 17.94 10.13 6.40
C THR A 87 17.87 11.19 7.49
N GLU A 88 16.76 11.19 8.22
CA GLU A 88 16.48 12.11 9.32
C GLU A 88 16.15 11.32 10.57
N GLU A 89 16.53 11.82 11.74
CA GLU A 89 16.19 11.22 13.04
C GLU A 89 15.44 12.21 13.92
N VAL A 90 14.51 11.68 14.70
CA VAL A 90 13.66 12.46 15.59
C VAL A 90 13.29 11.63 16.83
N ALA A 91 13.40 12.25 18.00
CA ALA A 91 12.91 11.67 19.25
C ALA A 91 11.42 11.99 19.42
N LEU A 92 10.66 11.08 20.03
CA LEU A 92 9.24 11.21 20.29
C LEU A 92 8.96 11.39 21.76
N GLU A 93 7.80 11.98 22.10
CA GLU A 93 7.36 12.18 23.48
C GLU A 93 7.18 10.88 24.29
N ASP A 94 7.08 9.72 23.62
CA ASP A 94 7.00 8.41 24.28
C ASP A 94 8.37 7.70 24.36
N ASP A 95 9.44 8.48 24.44
CA ASP A 95 10.84 8.07 24.59
C ASP A 95 11.42 7.23 23.43
N ARG A 96 10.67 7.09 22.34
CA ARG A 96 11.15 6.39 21.14
C ARG A 96 11.96 7.30 20.24
N LYS A 97 12.85 6.68 19.48
CA LYS A 97 13.57 7.33 18.38
C LYS A 97 13.07 6.78 17.05
N VAL A 98 12.75 7.68 16.13
CA VAL A 98 12.37 7.33 14.76
C VAL A 98 13.47 7.80 13.82
N ARG A 99 13.85 6.90 12.91
CA ARG A 99 14.67 7.19 11.75
C ARG A 99 13.79 7.16 10.51
N ILE A 100 13.81 8.25 9.74
CA ILE A 100 13.01 8.43 8.53
C ILE A 100 13.97 8.49 7.34
N THR A 101 13.91 7.49 6.47
CA THR A 101 14.67 7.49 5.21
C THR A 101 13.73 7.89 4.07
N THR A 102 14.06 8.98 3.40
CA THR A 102 13.32 9.49 2.23
C THR A 102 13.98 9.01 0.95
N VAL A 103 13.21 8.46 0.02
CA VAL A 103 13.59 8.10 -1.35
C VAL A 103 12.53 8.69 -2.30
N GLY A 104 12.80 9.88 -2.83
CA GLY A 104 11.82 10.65 -3.58
C GLY A 104 10.62 11.04 -2.72
N GLN A 105 9.43 10.60 -3.13
CA GLN A 105 8.17 10.80 -2.39
C GLN A 105 7.86 9.66 -1.41
N ILE A 106 8.71 8.64 -1.33
CA ILE A 106 8.57 7.53 -0.40
C ILE A 106 9.34 7.85 0.89
N LYS A 107 8.69 7.71 2.04
CA LYS A 107 9.27 7.90 3.36
C LYS A 107 9.14 6.61 4.17
N ILE A 108 10.26 6.00 4.53
CA ILE A 108 10.33 4.77 5.32
C ILE A 108 10.62 5.15 6.76
N GLY A 109 9.74 4.77 7.68
CA GLY A 109 9.94 5.00 9.11
C GLY A 109 10.40 3.75 9.84
N GLU A 110 11.48 3.87 10.60
CA GLU A 110 11.99 2.82 11.47
C GLU A 110 12.07 3.33 12.91
N THR A 111 11.48 2.57 13.83
CA THR A 111 11.63 2.81 15.27
C THR A 111 12.77 1.97 15.83
N ASP A 112 13.28 2.38 16.98
CA ASP A 112 14.23 1.61 17.81
C ASP A 112 13.77 0.17 18.10
N LYS A 113 12.45 -0.09 18.05
CA LYS A 113 11.84 -1.42 18.22
C LYS A 113 11.84 -2.28 16.95
N GLN A 114 12.24 -1.72 15.81
CA GLN A 114 12.17 -2.37 14.50
C GLN A 114 13.51 -2.29 13.75
N PRO A 115 14.65 -2.63 14.39
CA PRO A 115 15.96 -2.43 13.79
C PRO A 115 16.11 -3.20 12.47
N GLY A 116 16.63 -2.53 11.45
CA GLY A 116 16.88 -3.12 10.13
C GLY A 116 15.67 -3.15 9.20
N PHE A 117 14.51 -2.63 9.62
CA PHE A 117 13.33 -2.52 8.76
C PHE A 117 13.60 -1.65 7.53
N THR A 118 14.28 -0.51 7.70
CA THR A 118 14.62 0.39 6.58
C THR A 118 15.43 -0.34 5.53
N ARG A 119 16.45 -1.09 5.95
CA ARG A 119 17.29 -1.87 5.05
C ARG A 119 16.49 -2.93 4.30
N ALA A 120 15.59 -3.65 4.98
CA ALA A 120 14.74 -4.64 4.35
C ALA A 120 13.83 -3.99 3.28
N ALA A 121 13.20 -2.85 3.62
CA ALA A 121 12.38 -2.11 2.68
C ALA A 121 13.15 -1.55 1.48
N LEU A 122 14.36 -1.03 1.70
CA LEU A 122 15.22 -0.59 0.61
C LEU A 122 15.67 -1.75 -0.29
N THR A 123 15.85 -2.95 0.27
CA THR A 123 16.20 -4.15 -0.51
C THR A 123 15.04 -4.53 -1.43
N ASP A 124 13.80 -4.54 -0.91
CA ASP A 124 12.62 -4.82 -1.71
C ASP A 124 12.37 -3.72 -2.75
N LEU A 125 12.51 -2.44 -2.38
CA LEU A 125 12.41 -1.33 -3.32
C LEU A 125 13.47 -1.39 -4.44
N GLN A 126 14.69 -1.84 -4.15
CA GLN A 126 15.72 -2.04 -5.16
C GLN A 126 15.34 -3.15 -6.14
N LYS A 127 14.84 -4.29 -5.65
CA LYS A 127 14.34 -5.35 -6.54
C LYS A 127 13.19 -4.84 -7.40
N ILE A 128 12.26 -4.10 -6.82
CA ILE A 128 11.15 -3.48 -7.54
C ILE A 128 11.69 -2.55 -8.64
N SER A 129 12.60 -1.61 -8.31
CA SER A 129 13.15 -0.65 -9.28
C SER A 129 13.93 -1.30 -10.42
N SER A 130 14.44 -2.52 -10.24
CA SER A 130 15.15 -3.24 -11.30
C SER A 130 14.25 -3.68 -12.48
N THR A 131 12.93 -3.74 -12.28
CA THR A 131 11.94 -4.18 -13.30
C THR A 131 11.27 -3.01 -14.03
N GLN A 132 10.75 -3.24 -15.23
CA GLN A 132 9.98 -2.21 -15.94
C GLN A 132 8.68 -1.87 -15.19
N THR A 133 7.98 -2.88 -14.65
CA THR A 133 6.77 -2.69 -13.84
C THR A 133 7.06 -1.85 -12.60
N GLY A 134 8.09 -2.19 -11.85
CA GLY A 134 8.42 -1.48 -10.62
C GLY A 134 8.93 -0.05 -10.87
N ARG A 135 9.70 0.20 -11.93
CA ARG A 135 10.05 1.59 -12.32
C ARG A 135 8.81 2.43 -12.56
N MET A 136 7.86 1.90 -13.32
CA MET A 136 6.63 2.59 -13.67
C MET A 136 5.78 2.94 -12.43
N GLU A 137 5.72 2.05 -11.42
CA GLU A 137 5.03 2.35 -10.16
C GLU A 137 5.74 3.42 -9.35
N LEU A 138 7.05 3.29 -9.18
CA LEU A 138 7.85 4.20 -8.37
C LEU A 138 7.94 5.60 -9.01
N GLU A 139 8.06 5.70 -10.34
CA GLU A 139 7.96 6.96 -11.07
C GLU A 139 6.56 7.58 -10.97
N GLY A 140 5.52 6.74 -11.03
CA GLY A 140 4.13 7.14 -10.81
C GLY A 140 3.90 7.79 -9.45
N ILE A 141 4.53 7.28 -8.40
CA ILE A 141 4.53 7.90 -7.06
C ILE A 141 5.35 9.20 -7.07
N ASN A 142 6.55 9.17 -7.63
CA ASN A 142 7.50 10.28 -7.57
C ASN A 142 7.09 11.52 -8.37
N ARG A 143 6.14 11.42 -9.30
CA ARG A 143 5.61 12.57 -10.04
C ARG A 143 4.92 13.61 -9.16
N HIS A 144 4.40 13.21 -7.99
CA HIS A 144 3.77 14.10 -7.00
C HIS A 144 4.80 14.77 -6.09
N SER A 145 5.80 15.40 -6.69
CA SER A 145 6.92 16.00 -5.96
C SER A 145 6.74 17.46 -5.57
N GLY A 146 5.61 18.08 -5.93
CA GLY A 146 5.46 19.54 -5.81
C GLY A 146 6.02 20.30 -7.01
N LEU A 147 6.85 19.65 -7.82
CA LEU A 147 7.45 20.25 -9.01
C LEU A 147 6.42 20.32 -10.16
N ASN A 148 6.63 21.27 -11.07
CA ASN A 148 5.80 21.47 -12.25
C ASN A 148 4.29 21.67 -11.94
N GLY A 149 3.97 22.24 -10.78
CA GLY A 149 2.59 22.52 -10.36
C GLY A 149 1.81 21.29 -9.88
N THR A 150 2.47 20.15 -9.67
CA THR A 150 1.87 19.00 -9.00
C THR A 150 1.72 19.28 -7.50
N THR A 151 0.69 18.74 -6.86
CA THR A 151 0.61 18.78 -5.39
C THR A 151 1.59 17.75 -4.83
N GLU A 152 2.47 18.17 -3.92
CA GLU A 152 3.37 17.25 -3.22
C GLU A 152 2.55 16.25 -2.38
N LYS A 153 2.77 14.95 -2.59
CA LYS A 153 2.13 13.87 -1.83
C LYS A 153 3.15 12.80 -1.50
N HIS A 154 3.03 12.20 -0.32
CA HIS A 154 3.97 11.17 0.13
C HIS A 154 3.32 9.79 0.26
N VAL A 155 4.14 8.77 0.00
CA VAL A 155 3.86 7.39 0.40
C VAL A 155 4.71 7.08 1.63
N GLN A 156 4.07 6.66 2.70
CA GLN A 156 4.72 6.37 3.98
C GLN A 156 4.80 4.85 4.11
N ILE A 157 5.98 4.28 4.36
CA ILE A 157 6.20 2.83 4.49
C ILE A 157 6.55 2.45 5.94
N TRP A 158 5.85 1.45 6.46
CA TRP A 158 5.80 1.08 7.88
C TRP A 158 5.92 -0.42 8.04
N LYS A 159 6.57 -0.86 9.12
CA LYS A 159 6.55 -2.27 9.46
C LYS A 159 5.20 -2.65 10.03
N LYS A 160 4.68 -3.76 9.53
CA LYS A 160 3.61 -4.54 10.15
C LYS A 160 4.17 -5.89 10.58
N ASP A 161 3.58 -6.47 11.62
CA ASP A 161 3.96 -7.82 12.05
C ASP A 161 3.32 -8.92 11.18
N GLU A 162 2.30 -8.55 10.41
CA GLU A 162 1.52 -9.41 9.52
C GLU A 162 1.61 -8.92 8.05
N SER A 163 0.72 -9.38 7.17
CA SER A 163 0.73 -9.02 5.74
C SER A 163 0.62 -7.53 5.43
N GLY A 164 0.83 -7.19 4.16
CA GLY A 164 0.63 -5.85 3.60
C GLY A 164 -0.79 -5.30 3.80
N THR A 165 -0.88 -3.98 3.98
CA THR A 165 -2.10 -3.17 3.86
C THR A 165 -1.74 -1.75 3.41
N THR A 166 -2.61 -1.13 2.63
CA THR A 166 -2.50 0.28 2.24
C THR A 166 -3.75 1.06 2.60
N ASP A 167 -3.55 2.21 3.22
CA ASP A 167 -4.62 3.13 3.61
C ASP A 167 -4.30 4.57 3.19
N LYS A 168 -5.33 5.44 3.20
CA LYS A 168 -5.12 6.87 3.06
C LYS A 168 -4.32 7.40 4.25
N ALA A 169 -3.28 8.18 3.97
CA ALA A 169 -2.49 8.83 5.01
C ALA A 169 -2.78 10.33 5.10
N ALA A 170 -2.97 10.81 6.33
CA ALA A 170 -3.03 12.23 6.63
C ALA A 170 -1.63 12.87 6.55
N ALA A 171 -1.60 14.19 6.33
CA ALA A 171 -0.39 14.97 6.47
C ALA A 171 0.09 14.97 7.93
N SER A 172 1.41 14.91 8.12
CA SER A 172 2.06 15.12 9.41
C SER A 172 3.08 16.25 9.31
N LYS A 173 2.63 17.45 9.69
CA LYS A 173 3.45 18.67 9.72
C LYS A 173 4.75 18.51 10.52
N PRO A 174 4.76 17.89 11.72
CA PRO A 174 5.98 17.75 12.51
C PRO A 174 7.09 16.91 11.85
N PHE A 175 6.71 15.99 10.95
CA PHE A 175 7.66 15.13 10.22
C PHE A 175 7.87 15.57 8.75
N GLY A 176 7.33 16.74 8.36
CA GLY A 176 7.40 17.23 6.98
C GLY A 176 6.79 16.24 5.99
N ILE A 177 5.64 15.65 6.36
CA ILE A 177 4.91 14.67 5.56
C ILE A 177 3.62 15.30 5.06
N GLN A 178 3.48 15.48 3.75
CA GLN A 178 2.20 15.78 3.09
C GLN A 178 1.22 14.60 3.10
N GLU A 179 -0.05 14.90 2.82
CA GLU A 179 -1.08 13.86 2.65
C GLU A 179 -0.76 12.92 1.48
N GLY A 180 -1.27 11.70 1.54
CA GLY A 180 -1.01 10.69 0.51
C GLY A 180 -1.46 9.31 0.97
N ALA A 181 -0.54 8.35 1.00
CA ALA A 181 -0.83 6.95 1.33
C ALA A 181 0.10 6.41 2.43
N LYS A 182 -0.40 5.43 3.19
CA LYS A 182 0.32 4.70 4.23
C LYS A 182 0.31 3.23 3.82
N VAL A 183 1.50 2.67 3.60
CA VAL A 183 1.75 1.27 3.32
C VAL A 183 2.34 0.64 4.58
N GLU A 184 1.65 -0.34 5.15
CA GLU A 184 2.18 -1.16 6.23
C GLU A 184 2.42 -2.57 5.69
N TYR A 185 3.63 -3.11 5.83
CA TYR A 185 3.91 -4.46 5.34
C TYR A 185 5.00 -5.16 6.18
N SER A 186 5.08 -6.48 6.05
CA SER A 186 6.11 -7.29 6.69
C SER A 186 7.12 -7.78 5.65
N PRO A 187 8.40 -7.39 5.76
CA PRO A 187 9.47 -7.97 4.96
C PRO A 187 9.76 -9.44 5.30
N GLN A 188 9.34 -9.90 6.48
CA GLN A 188 9.60 -11.25 6.97
C GLN A 188 8.43 -12.21 6.71
N ASN A 189 7.21 -11.69 6.67
CA ASN A 189 5.99 -12.46 6.52
C ASN A 189 5.27 -12.06 5.22
N GLY A 190 5.44 -12.87 4.17
CA GLY A 190 4.59 -12.77 2.97
C GLY A 190 3.11 -13.07 3.27
N ILE A 191 2.25 -13.01 2.25
CA ILE A 191 0.79 -13.18 2.39
C ILE A 191 0.45 -14.48 3.17
N PRO A 192 -0.38 -14.41 4.23
CA PRO A 192 -0.80 -15.58 4.99
C PRO A 192 -1.65 -16.51 4.14
N ASP A 193 -1.60 -17.81 4.43
CA ASP A 193 -2.36 -18.82 3.72
C ASP A 193 -3.87 -18.62 3.95
N PRO A 194 -4.69 -18.38 2.91
CA PRO A 194 -6.14 -18.31 3.09
C PRO A 194 -6.65 -19.71 3.46
N LYS A 195 -7.24 -19.82 4.65
CA LYS A 195 -7.73 -21.06 5.30
C LYS A 195 -8.69 -21.94 4.46
N HIS A 196 -9.05 -21.53 3.24
CA HIS A 196 -9.99 -22.21 2.35
C HIS A 196 -9.49 -22.39 0.90
N ALA A 197 -8.22 -22.12 0.59
CA ALA A 197 -7.69 -22.42 -0.74
C ALA A 197 -7.54 -23.94 -0.92
N SER A 198 -8.49 -24.57 -1.61
CA SER A 198 -8.32 -25.95 -2.06
C SER A 198 -7.13 -26.04 -3.02
N HIS A 199 -5.97 -26.41 -2.51
CA HIS A 199 -4.71 -26.46 -3.26
C HIS A 199 -4.71 -27.56 -4.32
N LYS A 200 -5.19 -27.22 -5.52
CA LYS A 200 -4.76 -27.86 -6.76
C LYS A 200 -4.77 -26.82 -7.86
N GLU A 201 -3.80 -25.91 -7.89
CA GLU A 201 -3.63 -25.06 -9.07
C GLU A 201 -2.22 -25.11 -9.62
N LYS A 202 -2.21 -25.22 -10.94
CA LYS A 202 -1.12 -25.31 -11.93
C LYS A 202 -0.04 -24.20 -11.81
N TYR A 203 -0.18 -23.30 -10.85
CA TYR A 203 0.56 -22.03 -10.72
C TYR A 203 1.28 -21.92 -9.36
N GLY A 204 1.68 -23.05 -8.77
CA GLY A 204 2.44 -23.13 -7.52
C GLY A 204 1.54 -23.30 -6.29
N ALA A 205 1.95 -24.17 -5.38
CA ALA A 205 1.24 -24.35 -4.11
C ALA A 205 1.32 -23.05 -3.28
N TRP A 206 0.25 -22.76 -2.55
CA TRP A 206 0.30 -21.74 -1.50
C TRP A 206 1.32 -22.15 -0.43
N GLY A 207 1.93 -21.16 0.21
CA GLY A 207 2.92 -21.42 1.26
C GLY A 207 4.35 -21.62 0.74
N THR A 208 4.58 -21.71 -0.57
CA THR A 208 5.93 -21.81 -1.13
C THR A 208 6.65 -20.46 -1.10
N PRO A 209 8.00 -20.45 -1.03
CA PRO A 209 8.80 -19.23 -1.11
C PRO A 209 8.47 -18.37 -2.35
N ASP A 210 8.25 -19.01 -3.51
CA ASP A 210 7.94 -18.35 -4.78
C ASP A 210 6.60 -17.59 -4.76
N ASN A 211 5.69 -17.98 -3.86
CA ASN A 211 4.41 -17.34 -3.65
C ASN A 211 4.39 -16.40 -2.44
N LYS A 212 5.53 -16.14 -1.78
CA LYS A 212 5.66 -15.24 -0.63
C LYS A 212 6.81 -14.21 -0.70
N PRO A 213 7.33 -13.77 -1.87
CA PRO A 213 8.33 -12.72 -1.87
C PRO A 213 7.73 -11.42 -1.33
N SER A 214 8.46 -10.78 -0.41
CA SER A 214 8.05 -9.54 0.26
C SER A 214 8.00 -8.37 -0.72
N ASP A 215 8.90 -8.33 -1.71
CA ASP A 215 8.92 -7.35 -2.80
C ASP A 215 7.62 -7.36 -3.62
N SER A 216 7.08 -8.53 -3.97
CA SER A 216 5.78 -8.65 -4.66
C SER A 216 4.62 -8.14 -3.81
N THR A 217 4.65 -8.36 -2.49
CA THR A 217 3.64 -7.81 -1.56
C THR A 217 3.81 -6.30 -1.43
N LEU A 218 5.03 -5.80 -1.29
CA LEU A 218 5.30 -4.37 -1.24
C LEU A 218 4.85 -3.67 -2.53
N LEU A 219 5.12 -4.24 -3.71
CA LEU A 219 4.67 -3.71 -4.99
C LEU A 219 3.14 -3.63 -5.07
N HIS A 220 2.43 -4.67 -4.62
CA HIS A 220 0.96 -4.65 -4.55
C HIS A 220 0.46 -3.45 -3.74
N GLU A 221 1.03 -3.25 -2.55
CA GLU A 221 0.66 -2.12 -1.69
C GLU A 221 1.09 -0.77 -2.30
N LEU A 222 2.23 -0.70 -2.99
CA LEU A 222 2.66 0.50 -3.69
C LEU A 222 1.73 0.85 -4.86
N HIS A 223 1.10 -0.13 -5.51
CA HIS A 223 0.08 0.12 -6.52
C HIS A 223 -1.12 0.85 -5.92
N HIS A 224 -1.67 0.35 -4.82
CA HIS A 224 -2.73 1.05 -4.07
C HIS A 224 -2.28 2.44 -3.63
N ALA A 225 -1.04 2.56 -3.14
CA ALA A 225 -0.49 3.83 -2.70
C ALA A 225 -0.40 4.84 -3.83
N ARG A 226 -0.01 4.39 -5.03
CA ARG A 226 -0.02 5.19 -6.25
C ARG A 226 -1.44 5.65 -6.59
N GLU A 227 -2.42 4.75 -6.60
CA GLU A 227 -3.80 5.11 -6.89
C GLU A 227 -4.37 6.13 -5.87
N TYR A 228 -3.96 6.05 -4.60
CA TYR A 228 -4.28 7.06 -3.59
C TYR A 228 -3.65 8.42 -3.88
N VAL A 229 -2.36 8.48 -4.21
CA VAL A 229 -1.71 9.77 -4.52
C VAL A 229 -2.20 10.35 -5.85
N ASP A 230 -2.56 9.51 -6.80
CA ASP A 230 -3.19 9.91 -8.06
C ASP A 230 -4.65 10.37 -7.88
N GLY A 231 -5.30 9.95 -6.79
CA GLY A 231 -6.73 10.21 -6.55
C GLY A 231 -7.64 9.34 -7.43
N THR A 232 -7.13 8.21 -7.92
CA THR A 232 -7.83 7.30 -8.84
C THR A 232 -8.33 6.02 -8.17
N ILE A 233 -8.00 5.80 -6.89
CA ILE A 233 -8.40 4.57 -6.19
C ILE A 233 -9.92 4.42 -6.11
N ASP A 234 -10.42 3.25 -6.50
CA ASP A 234 -11.83 2.88 -6.38
C ASP A 234 -12.02 1.74 -5.38
N THR A 235 -12.29 2.13 -4.13
CA THR A 235 -12.61 1.20 -3.03
C THR A 235 -14.10 0.93 -2.88
N LYS A 236 -14.96 1.57 -3.69
CA LYS A 236 -16.42 1.47 -3.57
C LYS A 236 -17.01 0.46 -4.54
N SER A 237 -16.39 0.32 -5.71
CA SER A 237 -16.78 -0.68 -6.70
C SER A 237 -16.23 -2.05 -6.31
N ALA A 238 -17.09 -3.06 -6.35
CA ALA A 238 -16.70 -4.44 -6.14
C ALA A 238 -17.25 -5.35 -7.25
N VAL A 239 -16.49 -6.39 -7.58
CA VAL A 239 -16.87 -7.43 -8.53
C VAL A 239 -17.44 -8.62 -7.76
N LYS A 240 -18.65 -9.02 -8.14
CA LYS A 240 -19.32 -10.19 -7.59
C LYS A 240 -18.63 -11.45 -8.04
N ARG A 241 -18.27 -12.32 -7.09
CA ARG A 241 -17.55 -13.59 -7.34
C ARG A 241 -18.40 -14.81 -6.98
N GLY A 242 -19.66 -14.82 -7.42
CA GLY A 242 -20.59 -15.93 -7.17
C GLY A 242 -20.72 -16.26 -5.69
N ASN A 243 -20.16 -17.40 -5.27
CA ASN A 243 -20.21 -17.89 -3.88
C ASN A 243 -19.05 -17.42 -2.99
N LYS A 244 -18.08 -16.67 -3.53
CA LYS A 244 -17.00 -16.02 -2.76
C LYS A 244 -17.40 -14.60 -2.37
N SER A 245 -16.69 -14.04 -1.39
CA SER A 245 -16.83 -12.62 -1.05
C SER A 245 -16.56 -11.74 -2.28
N ASP A 246 -17.30 -10.64 -2.39
CA ASP A 246 -17.03 -9.63 -3.42
C ASP A 246 -15.59 -9.13 -3.32
N LEU A 247 -14.98 -8.84 -4.47
CA LEU A 247 -13.60 -8.34 -4.55
C LEU A 247 -13.61 -6.87 -4.98
N ALA A 248 -12.92 -6.01 -4.25
CA ALA A 248 -12.82 -4.60 -4.62
C ALA A 248 -12.10 -4.44 -5.97
N LEU A 249 -12.51 -3.45 -6.75
CA LEU A 249 -11.91 -3.19 -8.07
C LEU A 249 -10.43 -2.81 -7.95
N SER A 250 -10.06 -2.05 -6.90
CA SER A 250 -8.67 -1.74 -6.57
C SER A 250 -7.81 -2.99 -6.38
N GLU A 251 -8.32 -4.02 -5.68
CA GLU A 251 -7.62 -5.29 -5.48
C GLU A 251 -7.42 -6.04 -6.80
N MET A 252 -8.42 -6.01 -7.70
CA MET A 252 -8.28 -6.61 -9.03
C MET A 252 -7.22 -5.89 -9.88
N SER A 253 -7.16 -4.56 -9.77
CA SER A 253 -6.17 -3.70 -10.42
C SER A 253 -4.76 -4.00 -9.92
N ALA A 254 -4.54 -3.91 -8.60
CA ALA A 254 -3.27 -4.15 -7.96
C ALA A 254 -2.75 -5.58 -8.21
N ALA A 255 -3.61 -6.59 -8.10
CA ALA A 255 -3.22 -7.97 -8.38
C ALA A 255 -2.97 -8.22 -9.89
N GLY A 256 -3.59 -7.45 -10.79
CA GLY A 256 -3.52 -7.70 -12.22
C GLY A 256 -4.32 -8.92 -12.64
N LEU A 257 -5.59 -9.01 -12.21
CA LEU A 257 -6.52 -10.06 -12.62
C LEU A 257 -7.11 -9.78 -14.01
N ASP A 258 -7.99 -10.65 -14.49
CA ASP A 258 -8.62 -10.51 -15.80
C ASP A 258 -9.29 -9.12 -15.97
N GLY A 259 -8.91 -8.43 -17.05
CA GLY A 259 -9.30 -7.04 -17.32
C GLY A 259 -8.23 -6.00 -16.94
N PHE A 260 -7.39 -6.29 -15.96
CA PHE A 260 -6.27 -5.43 -15.51
C PHE A 260 -4.89 -5.96 -15.91
N LYS A 261 -4.78 -7.28 -16.15
CA LYS A 261 -3.57 -7.92 -16.64
C LYS A 261 -3.10 -7.34 -17.98
N ASP A 262 -1.85 -6.91 -18.04
CA ASP A 262 -1.20 -6.49 -19.29
C ASP A 262 -0.72 -7.71 -20.10
N SER A 263 -1.68 -8.43 -20.69
CA SER A 263 -1.41 -9.67 -21.42
C SER A 263 -0.55 -9.45 -22.67
N ALA A 264 -0.62 -8.27 -23.30
CA ALA A 264 0.19 -7.98 -24.48
C ALA A 264 1.66 -7.79 -24.09
N PHE A 265 1.94 -7.11 -22.98
CA PHE A 265 3.29 -7.02 -22.42
C PHE A 265 3.83 -8.40 -22.00
N ILE A 266 3.05 -9.17 -21.23
CA ILE A 266 3.45 -10.53 -20.79
C ILE A 266 3.73 -11.48 -21.96
N GLN A 267 3.11 -11.25 -23.13
CA GLN A 267 3.36 -12.02 -24.35
C GLN A 267 4.47 -11.45 -25.23
N GLY A 268 5.15 -10.37 -24.82
CA GLY A 268 6.17 -9.67 -25.61
C GLY A 268 5.63 -8.98 -26.86
N LYS A 269 4.33 -8.69 -26.91
CA LYS A 269 3.64 -8.13 -28.09
C LYS A 269 3.46 -6.62 -28.04
N ALA A 270 3.55 -6.02 -26.86
CA ALA A 270 3.41 -4.57 -26.67
C ALA A 270 4.27 -4.08 -25.49
N PRO A 271 4.61 -2.79 -25.44
CA PRO A 271 5.21 -2.18 -24.26
C PRO A 271 4.28 -2.26 -23.04
N LEU A 272 4.86 -2.17 -21.84
CA LEU A 272 4.10 -2.10 -20.61
C LEU A 272 3.20 -0.86 -20.59
N THR A 273 1.91 -1.06 -20.32
CA THR A 273 0.91 0.01 -20.20
C THR A 273 0.24 0.03 -18.84
N ARG A 274 0.15 -1.12 -18.17
CA ARG A 274 -0.52 -1.26 -16.88
C ARG A 274 0.33 -2.09 -15.91
N PRO A 275 1.02 -1.42 -14.97
CA PRO A 275 1.77 -2.12 -13.95
C PRO A 275 0.79 -2.77 -12.98
N SER A 276 1.15 -3.97 -12.52
CA SER A 276 0.38 -4.75 -11.55
C SER A 276 1.29 -5.79 -10.93
N GLU A 277 0.85 -6.39 -9.83
CA GLU A 277 1.56 -7.49 -9.20
C GLU A 277 1.83 -8.64 -10.16
N ASN A 278 0.83 -9.13 -10.91
CA ASN A 278 1.04 -10.25 -11.83
C ASN A 278 1.93 -9.89 -13.03
N THR A 279 2.00 -8.62 -13.43
CA THR A 279 2.97 -8.15 -14.43
C THR A 279 4.40 -8.20 -13.85
N TYR A 280 4.59 -7.68 -12.63
CA TYR A 280 5.88 -7.72 -11.94
C TYR A 280 6.36 -9.15 -11.68
N ARG A 281 5.46 -10.02 -11.22
CA ARG A 281 5.75 -11.44 -10.98
C ARG A 281 6.21 -12.13 -12.26
N HIS A 282 5.62 -11.81 -13.41
CA HIS A 282 6.07 -12.32 -14.70
C HIS A 282 7.51 -11.90 -15.03
N GLU A 283 7.87 -10.62 -14.84
CA GLU A 283 9.26 -10.16 -15.03
C GLU A 283 10.25 -10.83 -14.07
N GLN A 284 9.80 -11.26 -12.88
CA GLN A 284 10.61 -12.00 -11.91
C GLN A 284 10.64 -13.52 -12.15
N GLY A 285 9.99 -14.03 -13.20
CA GLY A 285 9.86 -15.47 -13.43
C GLY A 285 9.02 -16.21 -12.36
N LEU A 286 8.23 -15.46 -11.59
CA LEU A 286 7.38 -15.99 -10.53
C LEU A 286 6.02 -16.43 -11.09
N PRO A 287 5.38 -17.43 -10.47
CA PRO A 287 4.04 -17.83 -10.86
C PRO A 287 3.03 -16.70 -10.59
N GLN A 288 1.99 -16.62 -11.43
CA GLN A 288 0.89 -15.68 -11.22
C GLN A 288 0.11 -16.01 -9.95
N ARG A 289 -0.25 -14.98 -9.20
CA ARG A 289 -1.15 -15.07 -8.05
C ARG A 289 -2.57 -14.85 -8.56
N THR A 290 -3.29 -15.96 -8.70
CA THR A 290 -4.67 -16.02 -9.21
C THR A 290 -5.68 -16.33 -8.12
N PHE A 291 -5.31 -16.30 -6.85
CA PHE A 291 -6.22 -16.69 -5.78
C PHE A 291 -7.40 -15.73 -5.55
N TYR A 292 -7.25 -14.49 -6.00
CA TYR A 292 -8.36 -13.55 -6.11
C TYR A 292 -9.31 -13.89 -7.26
N SER A 293 -8.84 -14.66 -8.25
CA SER A 293 -9.64 -15.08 -9.40
C SER A 293 -10.70 -16.10 -9.02
N ASP A 294 -11.86 -15.99 -9.66
CA ASP A 294 -12.91 -17.00 -9.64
C ASP A 294 -13.31 -17.29 -11.08
N LYS A 295 -13.60 -18.57 -11.42
CA LYS A 295 -14.20 -18.92 -12.70
C LYS A 295 -15.57 -18.27 -12.90
N ALA A 296 -16.23 -17.94 -11.79
CA ALA A 296 -17.47 -17.19 -11.71
C ALA A 296 -17.26 -15.67 -11.59
N GLU A 297 -16.02 -15.14 -11.72
CA GLU A 297 -15.82 -13.73 -12.03
C GLU A 297 -16.63 -13.45 -13.28
N VAL A 298 -17.79 -12.84 -13.07
CA VAL A 298 -18.68 -12.44 -14.15
C VAL A 298 -17.78 -11.66 -15.08
N LYS A 299 -17.60 -12.13 -16.33
CA LYS A 299 -16.85 -11.45 -17.38
C LYS A 299 -17.38 -10.03 -17.47
N ASN A 300 -16.82 -9.14 -16.67
CA ASN A 300 -17.45 -7.88 -16.34
C ASN A 300 -17.00 -6.93 -17.45
N THR A 301 -17.67 -7.05 -18.59
CA THR A 301 -17.47 -6.21 -19.79
C THR A 301 -17.59 -4.71 -19.48
N GLY A 302 -18.14 -4.35 -18.31
CA GLY A 302 -18.17 -2.99 -17.76
C GLY A 302 -16.85 -2.45 -17.19
N VAL A 303 -15.90 -3.30 -16.76
CA VAL A 303 -14.59 -2.84 -16.25
C VAL A 303 -13.76 -2.21 -17.36
N ASN A 304 -13.87 -2.73 -18.59
CA ASN A 304 -13.28 -2.12 -19.78
C ASN A 304 -13.77 -0.69 -20.07
N ARG A 305 -14.90 -0.25 -19.48
CA ARG A 305 -15.45 1.09 -19.68
C ARG A 305 -14.83 2.14 -18.74
N LEU A 306 -14.24 1.73 -17.61
CA LEU A 306 -13.48 2.60 -16.71
C LEU A 306 -12.04 2.84 -17.21
N LEU A 307 -11.58 2.04 -18.18
CA LEU A 307 -10.24 2.09 -18.79
C LEU A 307 -10.07 3.16 -19.89
N LYS A 308 -10.88 4.22 -19.92
CA LYS A 308 -10.79 5.20 -21.03
C LYS A 308 -9.66 6.22 -20.82
N GLY A 309 -8.48 5.82 -21.28
CA GLY A 309 -7.41 6.72 -21.68
C GLY A 309 -6.03 6.07 -21.51
N PRO A 310 -5.09 6.27 -22.44
CA PRO A 310 -3.69 6.03 -22.10
C PRO A 310 -3.37 6.91 -20.90
N VAL A 311 -2.88 6.32 -19.82
CA VAL A 311 -2.17 7.11 -18.81
C VAL A 311 -1.02 7.74 -19.59
N ASN A 312 -0.84 9.06 -19.50
CA ASN A 312 0.32 9.69 -20.09
C ASN A 312 1.49 9.43 -19.13
N LEU A 313 2.39 8.52 -19.54
CA LEU A 313 3.33 7.80 -18.67
C LEU A 313 4.72 8.42 -18.60
N GLU A 314 4.98 9.45 -19.39
CA GLU A 314 6.26 10.15 -19.36
C GLU A 314 6.08 11.49 -18.64
N PRO A 315 6.51 11.64 -17.37
CA PRO A 315 6.76 12.97 -16.87
C PRO A 315 7.82 13.58 -17.79
N LYS A 316 7.49 14.69 -18.47
CA LYS A 316 8.50 15.46 -19.19
C LYS A 316 9.59 15.83 -18.18
N LEU A 317 10.74 15.17 -18.26
CA LEU A 317 11.91 15.56 -17.49
C LEU A 317 12.16 17.03 -17.77
N SER A 318 12.50 17.79 -16.73
CA SER A 318 13.00 19.14 -16.94
C SER A 318 14.24 19.07 -17.85
N THR A 319 14.52 20.12 -18.63
CA THR A 319 15.71 20.15 -19.49
C THR A 319 17.00 19.86 -18.69
N GLU A 320 17.03 20.31 -17.44
CA GLU A 320 18.15 20.08 -16.51
C GLU A 320 18.25 18.61 -16.08
N ASP A 321 17.12 17.96 -15.75
CA ASP A 321 17.12 16.55 -15.36
C ASP A 321 17.35 15.62 -16.55
N ALA A 322 16.89 15.99 -17.74
CA ALA A 322 17.20 15.28 -18.98
C ALA A 322 18.71 15.32 -19.28
N ALA A 323 19.36 16.48 -19.09
CA ALA A 323 20.81 16.62 -19.25
C ALA A 323 21.61 15.83 -18.19
N LYS A 324 21.15 15.84 -16.93
CA LYS A 324 21.73 15.01 -15.87
C LYS A 324 21.55 13.52 -16.16
N LEU A 325 20.40 13.12 -16.69
CA LEU A 325 20.12 11.74 -17.08
C LEU A 325 21.01 11.28 -18.23
N ALA A 326 21.20 12.10 -19.26
CA ALA A 326 22.12 11.80 -20.36
C ALA A 326 23.55 11.59 -19.84
N THR A 327 24.06 12.53 -19.03
CA THR A 327 25.38 12.44 -18.39
C THR A 327 25.51 11.19 -17.50
N TYR A 328 24.43 10.79 -16.83
CA TYR A 328 24.41 9.64 -15.95
C TYR A 328 24.39 8.31 -16.72
N LYS A 329 23.63 8.22 -17.82
CA LYS A 329 23.63 7.06 -18.73
C LYS A 329 25.00 6.83 -19.36
N ASP A 330 25.72 7.89 -19.72
CA ASP A 330 27.08 7.81 -20.26
C ASP A 330 28.09 7.26 -19.24
N LYS A 331 27.87 7.53 -17.94
CA LYS A 331 28.74 7.09 -16.84
C LYS A 331 28.34 5.75 -16.23
N THR A 332 27.16 5.26 -16.57
CA THR A 332 26.58 4.04 -15.96
C THR A 332 25.92 3.22 -17.07
N PRO A 333 26.71 2.50 -17.88
CA PRO A 333 26.15 1.70 -18.96
C PRO A 333 25.21 0.66 -18.36
N VAL A 334 23.96 0.66 -18.82
CA VAL A 334 23.01 -0.41 -18.54
C VAL A 334 23.59 -1.66 -19.19
N ILE A 335 23.89 -2.68 -18.38
CA ILE A 335 24.24 -4.01 -18.89
C ILE A 335 22.99 -4.49 -19.63
N LYS A 336 23.05 -4.54 -20.96
CA LYS A 336 22.04 -5.20 -21.76
C LYS A 336 22.27 -6.69 -21.61
N GLU A 337 21.30 -7.41 -21.04
CA GLU A 337 21.20 -8.86 -21.19
C GLU A 337 20.48 -9.20 -22.50
#